data_AF-A0A258CFF1-F1
#
_entry.id   AF-A0A258CFF1-F1
#
_cell.length_a   1.000
_cell.length_b   1.000
_cell.length_c   1.000
_cell.angle_alpha   90.00
_cell.angle_beta   90.00
_cell.angle_gamma   90.00
#
_symmetry.space_group_name_H-M   'P 1'
#
loop_
_entity.id
_entity.type
_entity.pdbx_description
1 polymer ?
#
loop_
_entity_poly.entity_id
_entity_poly.type
_entity_poly.pdbx_seq_one_letter_code
_entity_poly.pdbx_strand_id
1 'polypeptide(L)'
;MTEWLLDGVLGLLLLGLAGGALHVRQLYAGVLLFISFGLVLALVWARLGAADLALAEAAIGAGLTGVLLFAALARQPQAGSEPRLSRRRRLAAVLVLLPLLILLLPQLEPLAELQPTVPAQIDAALAQSGVEHPVTAVLLNFRAWDTLLELAVLLLALLGARQLGPLQPKLSEPWPLLQAWARTLAPLLVLAGGYVLWRGAASPGGAFQAGALLASGIVLLRLAGALPALHWSFWPLRLLVLAGLLLFIGVAAACAWYGDGWLHYPVGSAKLLILLIEAAATLSIAASLSLLVI
;
A
#
# COMPACT_ATOMS: atom_id res chain seq x y z
N MET A 1 20.03 -18.38 -19.82
CA MET A 1 19.35 -17.78 -20.99
C MET A 1 17.86 -17.55 -20.73
N THR A 2 17.15 -18.52 -20.13
CA THR A 2 15.73 -18.39 -19.74
C THR A 2 15.46 -17.29 -18.71
N GLU A 3 16.33 -17.13 -17.71
CA GLU A 3 16.21 -16.08 -16.68
C GLU A 3 16.24 -14.66 -17.30
N TRP A 4 17.26 -14.38 -18.12
CA TRP A 4 17.39 -13.11 -18.84
C TRP A 4 16.24 -12.84 -19.81
N LEU A 5 15.66 -13.90 -20.39
CA LEU A 5 14.49 -13.78 -21.25
C LEU A 5 13.26 -13.32 -20.44
N LEU A 6 13.01 -13.94 -19.29
CA LEU A 6 11.91 -13.54 -18.41
C LEU A 6 12.07 -12.10 -17.93
N ASP A 7 13.27 -11.74 -17.46
CA ASP A 7 13.56 -10.39 -16.96
C ASP A 7 13.43 -9.35 -18.08
N GLY A 8 13.90 -9.67 -19.29
CA GLY A 8 13.72 -8.85 -20.49
C GLY A 8 12.25 -8.68 -20.89
N VAL A 9 11.45 -9.75 -20.81
CA VAL A 9 10.00 -9.71 -21.10
C VAL A 9 9.27 -8.84 -20.07
N LEU A 10 9.52 -9.04 -18.78
CA LEU A 10 8.91 -8.23 -17.72
C LEU A 10 9.29 -6.75 -17.86
N GLY A 11 10.56 -6.46 -18.14
CA GLY A 11 11.05 -5.10 -18.34
C GLY A 11 10.40 -4.41 -19.56
N LEU A 12 10.37 -5.08 -20.71
CA LEU A 12 9.70 -4.56 -21.92
C LEU A 12 8.20 -4.35 -21.69
N LEU A 13 7.56 -5.26 -20.97
CA LEU A 13 6.13 -5.18 -20.69
C LEU A 13 5.81 -4.04 -19.71
N LEU A 14 6.64 -3.80 -18.69
CA LEU A 14 6.53 -2.61 -17.83
C LEU A 14 6.65 -1.31 -18.64
N LEU A 15 7.68 -1.19 -19.49
CA LEU A 15 7.88 0.00 -20.32
C LEU A 15 6.73 0.20 -21.31
N GLY A 16 6.24 -0.90 -21.92
CA GLY A 16 5.10 -0.88 -22.83
C GLY A 16 3.81 -0.43 -22.15
N LEU A 17 3.51 -0.98 -20.96
CA LEU A 17 2.32 -0.60 -20.18
C LEU A 17 2.41 0.84 -19.67
N ALA A 18 3.57 1.27 -19.17
CA ALA A 18 3.79 2.66 -18.76
C ALA A 18 3.62 3.63 -19.95
N GLY A 19 4.23 3.33 -21.09
CA GLY A 19 4.05 4.08 -22.32
C GLY A 19 2.59 4.13 -22.76
N GLY A 20 1.90 2.98 -22.74
CA GLY A 20 0.49 2.89 -23.09
C GLY A 20 -0.41 3.71 -22.16
N ALA A 21 -0.21 3.61 -20.84
CA ALA A 21 -0.98 4.36 -19.84
C ALA A 21 -0.85 5.88 -20.02
N LEU A 22 0.32 6.36 -20.46
CA LEU A 22 0.59 7.78 -20.70
C LEU A 22 0.05 8.32 -22.05
N HIS A 23 -0.08 7.46 -23.07
CA HIS A 23 -0.42 7.90 -24.44
C HIS A 23 -1.85 7.57 -24.87
N VAL A 24 -2.54 6.69 -24.15
CA VAL A 24 -3.92 6.32 -24.49
C VAL A 24 -4.87 7.51 -24.28
N ARG A 25 -5.75 7.73 -25.25
CA ARG A 25 -6.69 8.87 -25.22
C ARG A 25 -7.87 8.68 -24.27
N GLN A 26 -8.19 7.44 -23.94
CA GLN A 26 -9.33 7.12 -23.08
C GLN A 26 -8.83 6.88 -21.65
N LEU A 27 -9.28 7.72 -20.71
CA LEU A 27 -8.90 7.60 -19.29
C LEU A 27 -9.22 6.22 -18.72
N TYR A 28 -10.34 5.61 -19.13
CA TYR A 28 -10.70 4.23 -18.72
C TYR A 28 -9.60 3.23 -19.08
N ALA A 29 -9.13 3.27 -20.33
CA ALA A 29 -8.03 2.42 -20.78
C ALA A 29 -6.72 2.78 -20.08
N GLY A 30 -6.47 4.06 -19.80
CA GLY A 30 -5.29 4.52 -19.05
C GLY A 30 -5.23 3.94 -17.65
N VAL A 31 -6.37 3.95 -16.92
CA VAL A 31 -6.49 3.33 -15.60
C VAL A 31 -6.28 1.82 -15.69
N LEU A 32 -6.85 1.13 -16.69
CA LEU A 32 -6.67 -0.31 -16.87
C LEU A 32 -5.21 -0.69 -17.15
N LEU A 33 -4.51 0.09 -17.99
CA LEU A 33 -3.09 -0.10 -18.26
C LEU A 33 -2.22 0.18 -17.03
N PHE A 34 -2.59 1.18 -16.22
CA PHE A 34 -1.90 1.48 -14.95
C PHE A 34 -2.06 0.35 -13.93
N ILE A 35 -3.26 -0.22 -13.78
CA ILE A 35 -3.49 -1.39 -12.92
C ILE A 35 -2.67 -2.58 -13.42
N SER A 36 -2.68 -2.82 -14.74
CA SER A 36 -1.88 -3.90 -15.34
C SER A 36 -0.39 -3.68 -15.10
N PHE A 37 0.09 -2.44 -15.18
CA PHE A 37 1.46 -2.06 -14.86
C PHE A 37 1.81 -2.43 -13.41
N GLY A 38 0.96 -2.09 -12.45
CA GLY A 38 1.17 -2.46 -11.04
C GLY A 38 1.21 -3.97 -10.81
N LEU A 39 0.33 -4.75 -11.47
CA LEU A 39 0.35 -6.21 -11.37
C LEU A 39 1.65 -6.81 -11.92
N VAL A 40 2.17 -6.27 -13.02
CA VAL A 40 3.45 -6.71 -13.60
C VAL A 40 4.61 -6.27 -12.71
N LEU A 41 4.53 -5.08 -12.13
CA LEU A 41 5.52 -4.58 -11.17
C LEU A 41 5.57 -5.46 -9.92
N ALA A 42 4.43 -5.96 -9.43
CA ALA A 42 4.39 -6.94 -8.35
C ALA A 42 5.12 -8.25 -8.72
N LEU A 43 4.98 -8.73 -9.97
CA LEU A 43 5.75 -9.89 -10.45
C LEU A 43 7.24 -9.61 -10.49
N VAL A 44 7.65 -8.39 -10.89
CA VAL A 44 9.05 -7.96 -10.89
C VAL A 44 9.60 -7.92 -9.46
N TRP A 45 8.85 -7.40 -8.49
CA TRP A 45 9.27 -7.44 -7.08
C TRP A 45 9.44 -8.86 -6.56
N ALA A 46 8.49 -9.75 -6.86
CA ALA A 46 8.58 -11.16 -6.47
C ALA A 46 9.80 -11.83 -7.12
N ARG A 47 10.06 -11.52 -8.39
CA ARG A 47 11.21 -12.00 -9.15
C ARG A 47 12.55 -11.52 -8.58
N LEU A 48 12.60 -10.30 -8.05
CA LEU A 48 13.76 -9.71 -7.36
C LEU A 48 13.92 -10.19 -5.91
N GLY A 49 13.09 -11.12 -5.43
CA GLY A 49 13.13 -11.63 -4.07
C GLY A 49 12.45 -10.73 -3.03
N ALA A 50 11.78 -9.66 -3.45
CA ALA A 50 11.09 -8.71 -2.59
C ALA A 50 9.59 -9.05 -2.48
N ALA A 51 9.27 -10.21 -1.91
CA ALA A 51 7.89 -10.71 -1.82
C ALA A 51 6.95 -9.80 -1.00
N ASP A 52 7.45 -9.16 0.07
CA ASP A 52 6.68 -8.19 0.86
C ASP A 52 6.22 -6.99 0.02
N LEU A 53 7.10 -6.48 -0.84
CA LEU A 53 6.81 -5.40 -1.79
C LEU A 53 5.86 -5.88 -2.89
N ALA A 54 6.03 -7.11 -3.38
CA ALA A 54 5.13 -7.68 -4.39
C ALA A 54 3.68 -7.75 -3.88
N LEU A 55 3.48 -8.21 -2.64
CA LEU A 55 2.17 -8.28 -2.01
C LEU A 55 1.57 -6.87 -1.80
N ALA A 56 2.38 -5.91 -1.34
CA ALA A 56 1.95 -4.53 -1.15
C ALA A 56 1.57 -3.88 -2.49
N GLU A 57 2.38 -4.05 -3.54
CA GLU A 57 2.13 -3.52 -4.88
C GLU A 57 0.85 -4.12 -5.47
N ALA A 58 0.65 -5.44 -5.37
CA ALA A 58 -0.56 -6.08 -5.89
C ALA A 58 -1.83 -5.61 -5.15
N ALA A 59 -1.80 -5.53 -3.82
CA ALA A 59 -2.97 -5.19 -3.03
C ALA A 59 -3.28 -3.68 -3.03
N ILE A 60 -2.28 -2.84 -2.85
CA ILE A 60 -2.43 -1.38 -2.68
C ILE A 60 -2.21 -0.65 -4.00
N GLY A 61 -1.09 -0.92 -4.69
CA GLY A 61 -0.68 -0.25 -5.93
C GLY A 61 -1.61 -0.55 -7.11
N ALA A 62 -1.82 -1.82 -7.41
CA ALA A 62 -2.74 -2.25 -8.47
C ALA A 62 -4.20 -2.31 -8.00
N GLY A 63 -4.45 -2.92 -6.83
CA GLY A 63 -5.79 -3.17 -6.30
C GLY A 63 -6.53 -1.90 -5.88
N LEU A 64 -6.28 -1.41 -4.66
CA LEU A 64 -7.05 -0.31 -4.06
C LEU A 64 -6.87 1.01 -4.80
N THR A 65 -5.66 1.34 -5.24
CA THR A 65 -5.42 2.54 -6.05
C THR A 65 -6.16 2.46 -7.40
N GLY A 66 -6.23 1.27 -8.01
CA GLY A 66 -7.04 1.04 -9.20
C GLY A 66 -8.52 1.35 -8.98
N VAL A 67 -9.08 0.91 -7.85
CA VAL A 67 -10.47 1.24 -7.47
C VAL A 67 -10.63 2.75 -7.24
N LEU A 68 -9.69 3.41 -6.57
CA LEU A 68 -9.71 4.87 -6.39
C LEU A 68 -9.68 5.63 -7.72
N LEU A 69 -8.86 5.21 -8.66
CA LEU A 69 -8.78 5.81 -9.99
C LEU A 69 -10.08 5.61 -10.77
N PHE A 70 -10.71 4.44 -10.71
CA PHE A 70 -12.02 4.23 -11.32
C PHE A 70 -13.13 5.02 -10.61
N ALA A 71 -13.10 5.13 -9.29
CA ALA A 71 -14.03 5.96 -8.53
C ALA A 71 -13.88 7.45 -8.89
N ALA A 72 -12.66 7.93 -9.09
CA ALA A 72 -12.39 9.28 -9.57
C ALA A 72 -12.86 9.47 -11.01
N LEU A 73 -12.61 8.49 -11.89
CA LEU A 73 -13.07 8.51 -13.28
C LEU A 73 -14.60 8.53 -13.39
N ALA A 74 -15.31 7.78 -12.56
CA ALA A 74 -16.77 7.76 -12.53
C ALA A 74 -17.37 9.12 -12.13
N ARG A 75 -16.58 10.01 -11.50
CA ARG A 75 -16.98 11.37 -11.11
C ARG A 75 -16.60 12.44 -12.14
N GLN A 76 -15.86 12.09 -13.19
CA GLN A 76 -15.52 13.04 -14.25
C GLN A 76 -16.80 13.43 -15.02
N PRO A 77 -17.13 14.73 -15.15
CA PRO A 77 -18.21 15.17 -16.02
C PRO A 77 -17.97 14.68 -17.46
N GLN A 78 -19.00 14.13 -18.11
CA GLN A 78 -18.90 13.82 -19.53
C GLN A 78 -18.75 15.14 -20.31
N ALA A 79 -17.62 15.28 -21.00
CA ALA A 79 -17.26 16.37 -21.91
C ALA A 79 -17.01 17.76 -21.28
N GLY A 80 -15.73 17.99 -20.94
CA GLY A 80 -15.08 19.29 -21.07
C GLY A 80 -13.82 19.11 -21.91
N SER A 81 -13.43 20.09 -22.72
CA SER A 81 -12.18 20.06 -23.48
C SER A 81 -11.00 19.73 -22.57
N GLU A 82 -10.24 18.67 -22.88
CA GLU A 82 -9.05 18.33 -22.09
C GLU A 82 -8.15 19.56 -21.93
N PRO A 83 -7.79 19.96 -20.70
CA PRO A 83 -6.97 21.13 -20.48
C PRO A 83 -5.60 20.92 -21.13
N ARG A 84 -5.37 21.52 -22.30
CA ARG A 84 -4.07 21.49 -22.96
C ARG A 84 -3.06 22.28 -22.13
N LEU A 85 -1.98 21.64 -21.72
CA LEU A 85 -0.88 22.34 -21.06
C LEU A 85 -0.33 23.43 -21.99
N SER A 86 -0.28 24.66 -21.49
CA SER A 86 0.30 25.78 -22.23
C SER A 86 1.77 25.50 -22.56
N ARG A 87 2.28 26.05 -23.67
CA ARG A 87 3.69 25.89 -24.07
C ARG A 87 4.65 26.30 -22.94
N ARG A 88 4.32 27.36 -22.20
CA ARG A 88 5.10 27.84 -21.04
C ARG A 88 5.18 26.80 -19.92
N ARG A 89 4.06 26.17 -19.55
CA ARG A 89 4.04 25.11 -18.52
C ARG A 89 4.84 23.88 -18.94
N ARG A 90 4.74 23.49 -20.22
CA ARG A 90 5.55 22.39 -20.77
C ARG A 90 7.05 22.71 -20.74
N LEU A 91 7.44 23.91 -21.16
CA LEU A 91 8.83 24.34 -21.10
C LEU A 91 9.33 24.41 -19.65
N ALA A 92 8.53 24.94 -18.72
CA ALA A 92 8.88 24.97 -17.30
C ALA A 92 9.06 23.56 -16.72
N ALA A 93 8.16 22.61 -17.06
CA ALA A 93 8.31 21.23 -16.65
C ALA A 93 9.60 20.60 -17.20
N VAL A 94 9.92 20.82 -18.49
CA VAL A 94 11.18 20.33 -19.10
C VAL A 94 12.40 20.97 -18.43
N LEU A 95 12.37 22.28 -18.18
CA LEU A 95 13.47 23.01 -17.53
C LEU A 95 13.70 22.58 -16.08
N VAL A 96 12.73 21.94 -15.42
CA VAL A 96 12.89 21.38 -14.07
C VAL A 96 13.26 19.90 -14.13
N LEU A 97 12.51 19.10 -14.89
CA LEU A 97 12.65 17.65 -14.93
C LEU A 97 13.92 17.21 -15.66
N LEU A 98 14.32 17.89 -16.74
CA LEU A 98 15.50 17.49 -17.51
C LEU A 98 16.80 17.72 -16.72
N PRO A 99 17.05 18.88 -16.09
CA PRO A 99 18.22 19.03 -15.22
C PRO A 99 18.19 18.08 -14.03
N LEU A 100 17.03 17.86 -13.42
CA LEU A 100 16.89 16.87 -12.34
C LEU A 100 17.30 15.47 -12.81
N LEU A 101 16.84 15.06 -13.99
CA LEU A 101 17.23 13.78 -14.59
C LEU A 101 18.74 13.72 -14.87
N ILE A 102 19.31 14.78 -15.44
CA ILE A 102 20.77 14.88 -15.71
C ILE A 102 21.58 14.80 -14.40
N LEU A 103 21.07 15.36 -13.30
CA LEU A 103 21.72 15.30 -11.99
C LEU A 103 21.58 13.92 -11.33
N LEU A 104 20.47 13.22 -11.53
CA LEU A 104 20.19 11.94 -10.89
C LEU A 104 20.78 10.74 -11.63
N LEU A 105 20.84 10.77 -12.96
CA LEU A 105 21.33 9.64 -13.76
C LEU A 105 22.78 9.22 -13.42
N PRO A 106 23.75 10.13 -13.22
CA PRO A 106 25.10 9.75 -12.82
C PRO A 106 25.17 9.09 -11.43
N GLN A 107 24.18 9.32 -10.57
CA GLN A 107 24.14 8.70 -9.23
C GLN A 107 23.80 7.20 -9.28
N LEU A 108 23.42 6.67 -10.45
CA LEU A 108 23.15 5.25 -10.65
C LEU A 108 24.42 4.40 -10.78
N GLU A 109 25.52 4.98 -11.26
CA GLU A 109 26.78 4.24 -11.46
C GLU A 109 27.40 3.81 -10.11
N PRO A 110 27.55 4.69 -9.10
CA PRO A 110 28.04 4.28 -7.78
C PRO A 110 27.13 3.22 -7.11
N LEU A 111 25.83 3.24 -7.38
CA LEU A 111 24.88 2.27 -6.82
C LEU A 111 25.14 0.84 -7.32
N ALA A 112 25.67 0.69 -8.54
CA ALA A 112 26.00 -0.62 -9.10
C ALA A 112 27.23 -1.28 -8.44
N GLU A 113 28.12 -0.46 -7.87
CA GLU A 113 29.35 -0.91 -7.21
C GLU A 113 29.20 -1.06 -5.69
N LEU A 114 28.08 -0.61 -5.12
CA LEU A 114 27.81 -0.76 -3.69
C LEU A 114 27.74 -2.24 -3.30
N GLN A 115 28.55 -2.61 -2.31
CA GLN A 115 28.35 -3.85 -1.57
C GLN A 115 27.39 -3.57 -0.40
N PRO A 116 26.12 -3.98 -0.47
CA PRO A 116 25.16 -3.69 0.59
C PRO A 116 25.56 -4.44 1.87
N THR A 117 25.98 -3.69 2.89
CA THR A 117 26.32 -4.25 4.22
C THR A 117 25.10 -4.45 5.10
N VAL A 118 23.99 -3.78 4.77
CA VAL A 118 22.75 -3.77 5.57
C VAL A 118 22.15 -5.16 5.78
N PRO A 119 22.02 -6.04 4.75
CA PRO A 119 21.49 -7.40 4.96
C PRO A 119 22.29 -8.19 6.02
N ALA A 120 23.62 -8.14 5.96
CA ALA A 120 24.47 -8.83 6.94
C ALA A 120 24.33 -8.26 8.36
N GLN A 121 24.12 -6.95 8.50
CA GLN A 121 23.84 -6.32 9.80
C GLN A 121 22.48 -6.74 10.36
N ILE A 122 21.46 -6.85 9.50
CA ILE A 122 20.13 -7.33 9.88
C ILE A 122 20.23 -8.78 10.35
N ASP A 123 20.89 -9.66 9.58
CA ASP A 123 21.04 -11.08 9.93
C ASP A 123 21.75 -11.27 11.28
N ALA A 124 22.79 -10.47 11.55
CA ALA A 124 23.52 -10.50 12.82
C ALA A 124 22.68 -10.04 14.03
N ALA A 125 21.74 -9.11 13.81
CA ALA A 125 20.89 -8.54 14.86
C ALA A 125 19.50 -9.20 14.94
N LEU A 126 19.12 -10.06 13.98
CA LEU A 126 17.76 -10.58 13.82
C LEU A 126 17.25 -11.29 15.07
N ALA A 127 18.09 -12.09 15.71
CA ALA A 127 17.75 -12.80 16.94
C ALA A 127 17.36 -11.88 18.11
N GLN A 128 17.80 -10.62 18.10
CA GLN A 128 17.47 -9.62 19.12
C GLN A 128 16.15 -8.89 18.83
N SER A 129 15.62 -9.01 17.61
CA SER A 129 14.41 -8.30 17.19
C SER A 129 13.11 -8.89 17.75
N GLY A 130 13.14 -10.16 18.17
CA GLY A 130 11.98 -10.92 18.63
C GLY A 130 11.11 -11.51 17.50
N VAL A 131 11.50 -11.32 16.23
CA VAL A 131 10.83 -11.90 15.05
C VAL A 131 11.82 -12.65 14.16
N GLU A 132 11.31 -13.50 13.28
CA GLU A 132 12.11 -14.37 12.40
C GLU A 132 12.23 -13.80 10.98
N HIS A 133 11.33 -12.90 10.57
CA HIS A 133 11.35 -12.29 9.24
C HIS A 133 12.16 -10.98 9.21
N PRO A 134 13.22 -10.86 8.38
CA PRO A 134 14.08 -9.67 8.33
C PRO A 134 13.34 -8.37 8.02
N VAL A 135 12.38 -8.39 7.10
CA VAL A 135 11.63 -7.17 6.72
C VAL A 135 10.77 -6.69 7.88
N THR A 136 10.10 -7.59 8.59
CA THR A 136 9.30 -7.27 9.79
C THR A 136 10.19 -6.75 10.91
N ALA A 137 11.39 -7.32 11.10
CA ALA A 137 12.36 -6.80 12.07
C ALA A 137 12.78 -5.36 11.75
N VAL A 138 13.02 -5.04 10.47
CA VAL A 138 13.33 -3.66 10.04
C VAL A 138 12.14 -2.75 10.29
N LEU A 139 10.95 -3.11 9.83
CA LEU A 139 9.77 -2.23 9.88
C LEU A 139 9.25 -2.01 11.30
N LEU A 140 9.30 -3.03 12.17
CA LEU A 140 8.64 -2.99 13.48
C LEU A 140 9.59 -3.08 14.66
N ASN A 141 10.90 -3.22 14.45
CA ASN A 141 11.90 -3.13 15.51
C ASN A 141 12.96 -2.07 15.17
N PHE A 142 13.86 -2.34 14.23
CA PHE A 142 15.04 -1.50 13.98
C PHE A 142 14.70 -0.09 13.47
N ARG A 143 13.66 0.03 12.63
CA ARG A 143 13.15 1.29 12.09
C ARG A 143 11.66 1.45 12.37
N ALA A 144 11.22 1.04 13.55
CA ALA A 144 9.82 1.15 13.99
C ALA A 144 9.22 2.57 13.88
N TRP A 145 10.06 3.61 13.91
CA TRP A 145 9.66 4.98 13.62
C TRP A 145 9.04 5.17 12.24
N ASP A 146 9.59 4.51 11.22
CA ASP A 146 9.12 4.67 9.84
C ASP A 146 7.68 4.15 9.74
N THR A 147 7.41 2.93 10.24
CA THR A 147 6.07 2.33 10.24
C THR A 147 5.07 3.11 11.11
N LEU A 148 5.51 3.64 12.25
CA LEU A 148 4.67 4.51 13.09
C LEU A 148 4.24 5.77 12.31
N LEU A 149 5.19 6.40 11.62
CA LEU A 149 4.92 7.61 10.82
C LEU A 149 4.12 7.29 9.56
N GLU A 150 4.27 6.11 8.96
CA GLU A 150 3.42 5.66 7.85
C GLU A 150 1.94 5.59 8.26
N LEU A 151 1.64 5.06 9.46
CA LEU A 151 0.26 5.08 9.99
C LEU A 151 -0.24 6.51 10.20
N ALA A 152 0.61 7.41 10.68
CA ALA A 152 0.26 8.81 10.83
C ALA A 152 0.01 9.48 9.46
N VAL A 153 0.83 9.20 8.45
CA VAL A 153 0.65 9.69 7.07
C VAL A 153 -0.66 9.17 6.48
N LEU A 154 -1.00 7.88 6.68
CA LEU A 154 -2.27 7.32 6.23
C LEU A 154 -3.47 8.00 6.90
N LEU A 155 -3.40 8.26 8.21
CA LEU A 155 -4.41 9.02 8.94
C LEU A 155 -4.56 10.43 8.37
N LEU A 156 -3.44 11.13 8.13
CA LEU A 156 -3.45 12.47 7.54
C LEU A 156 -4.03 12.47 6.12
N ALA A 157 -3.71 11.46 5.30
CA ALA A 157 -4.29 11.30 3.98
C ALA A 157 -5.82 11.12 4.04
N LEU A 158 -6.31 10.28 4.96
CA LEU A 158 -7.74 10.10 5.20
C LEU A 158 -8.40 11.41 5.64
N LEU A 159 -7.87 12.08 6.66
CA LEU A 159 -8.43 13.35 7.15
C LEU A 159 -8.41 14.43 6.07
N GLY A 160 -7.30 14.56 5.34
CA GLY A 160 -7.15 15.49 4.23
C GLY A 160 -8.17 15.25 3.12
N ALA A 161 -8.32 13.99 2.68
CA ALA A 161 -9.33 13.62 1.69
C ALA A 161 -10.75 13.96 2.16
N ARG A 162 -11.06 13.77 3.45
CA ARG A 162 -12.36 14.11 4.02
C ARG A 162 -12.63 15.61 4.09
N GLN A 163 -11.61 16.43 4.39
CA GLN A 163 -11.75 17.89 4.40
C GLN A 163 -12.08 18.47 3.02
N LEU A 164 -11.70 17.76 1.94
CA LEU A 164 -12.09 18.12 0.57
C LEU A 164 -13.56 17.80 0.26
N GLY A 165 -14.30 17.17 1.18
CA GLY A 165 -15.72 16.86 1.03
C GLY A 165 -15.99 15.86 -0.09
N PRO A 166 -15.49 14.61 0.00
CA PRO A 166 -15.60 13.66 -1.09
C PRO A 166 -17.08 13.36 -1.37
N LEU A 167 -17.51 13.59 -2.61
CA LEU A 167 -18.85 13.23 -3.07
C LEU A 167 -19.02 11.72 -2.96
N GLN A 168 -20.05 11.28 -2.24
CA GLN A 168 -20.39 9.86 -2.17
C GLN A 168 -20.95 9.42 -3.54
N PRO A 169 -20.32 8.44 -4.21
CA PRO A 169 -20.82 7.98 -5.50
C PRO A 169 -22.14 7.26 -5.29
N LYS A 170 -23.13 7.57 -6.14
CA LYS A 170 -24.34 6.75 -6.24
C LYS A 170 -23.98 5.49 -6.99
N LEU A 171 -23.72 4.41 -6.24
CA LEU A 171 -23.41 3.10 -6.82
C LEU A 171 -24.62 2.61 -7.62
N SER A 172 -24.37 2.07 -8.81
CA SER A 172 -25.38 1.39 -9.60
C SER A 172 -25.78 0.07 -8.97
N GLU A 173 -26.95 -0.45 -9.34
CA GLU A 173 -27.40 -1.77 -8.91
C GLU A 173 -26.36 -2.85 -9.29
N PRO A 174 -25.88 -3.65 -8.32
CA PRO A 174 -24.84 -4.63 -8.56
C PRO A 174 -25.37 -5.81 -9.37
N TRP A 175 -24.61 -6.22 -10.39
CA TRP A 175 -24.97 -7.36 -11.22
C TRP A 175 -25.00 -8.66 -10.39
N PRO A 176 -25.89 -9.63 -10.70
CA PRO A 176 -26.00 -10.88 -9.94
C PRO A 176 -24.67 -11.66 -9.83
N LEU A 177 -23.84 -11.60 -10.88
CA LEU A 177 -22.52 -12.22 -10.90
C LEU A 177 -21.57 -11.61 -9.87
N LEU A 178 -21.55 -10.27 -9.75
CA LEU A 178 -20.74 -9.58 -8.74
C LEU A 178 -21.17 -9.97 -7.32
N GLN A 179 -22.48 -10.08 -7.08
CA GLN A 179 -23.01 -10.52 -5.79
C GLN A 179 -22.66 -11.97 -5.45
N ALA A 180 -22.62 -12.86 -6.45
CA ALA A 180 -22.18 -14.24 -6.26
C ALA A 180 -20.69 -14.31 -5.92
N TRP A 181 -19.84 -13.63 -6.71
CA TRP A 181 -18.40 -13.58 -6.46
C TRP A 181 -18.03 -12.89 -5.15
N ALA A 182 -18.72 -11.82 -4.75
CA ALA A 182 -18.45 -11.14 -3.49
C ALA A 182 -18.69 -12.06 -2.28
N ARG A 183 -19.74 -12.90 -2.33
CA ARG A 183 -20.04 -13.88 -1.26
C ARG A 183 -18.98 -14.96 -1.12
N THR A 184 -18.28 -15.31 -2.21
CA THR A 184 -17.19 -16.30 -2.16
C THR A 184 -15.83 -15.67 -1.87
N LEU A 185 -15.53 -14.52 -2.46
CA LEU A 185 -14.22 -13.88 -2.36
C LEU A 185 -14.03 -13.13 -1.04
N ALA A 186 -15.07 -12.50 -0.49
CA ALA A 186 -14.91 -11.72 0.75
C ALA A 186 -14.44 -12.58 1.94
N PRO A 187 -15.01 -13.76 2.21
CA PRO A 187 -14.47 -14.66 3.24
C PRO A 187 -13.03 -15.08 2.95
N LEU A 188 -12.68 -15.37 1.69
CA LEU A 188 -11.32 -15.72 1.31
C LEU A 188 -10.34 -14.56 1.53
N LEU A 189 -10.73 -13.32 1.25
CA LEU A 189 -9.93 -12.13 1.51
C LEU A 189 -9.73 -11.90 3.01
N VAL A 190 -10.74 -12.19 3.84
CA VAL A 190 -10.61 -12.14 5.30
C VAL A 190 -9.64 -13.20 5.80
N LEU A 191 -9.78 -14.45 5.33
CA LEU A 191 -8.87 -15.54 5.68
C LEU A 191 -7.43 -15.26 5.20
N ALA A 192 -7.27 -14.78 3.97
CA ALA A 192 -5.98 -14.40 3.41
C ALA A 192 -5.35 -13.23 4.18
N GLY A 193 -6.13 -12.20 4.52
CA GLY A 193 -5.67 -11.09 5.36
C GLY A 193 -5.19 -11.55 6.73
N GLY A 194 -5.98 -12.40 7.41
CA GLY A 194 -5.58 -12.99 8.69
C GLY A 194 -4.33 -13.87 8.58
N TYR A 195 -4.22 -14.66 7.50
CA TYR A 195 -3.04 -15.49 7.23
C TYR A 195 -1.78 -14.66 6.96
N VAL A 196 -1.88 -13.61 6.12
CA VAL A 196 -0.77 -12.70 5.79
C VAL A 196 -0.29 -11.93 7.02
N LEU A 197 -1.22 -11.52 7.89
CA LEU A 197 -0.88 -10.92 9.19
C LEU A 197 -0.12 -11.93 10.06
N TRP A 198 -0.67 -13.13 10.26
CA TRP A 198 -0.05 -14.14 11.12
C TRP A 198 1.33 -14.58 10.61
N ARG A 199 1.48 -14.75 9.29
CA ARG A 199 2.75 -15.14 8.66
C ARG A 199 3.80 -14.05 8.67
N GLY A 200 3.41 -12.76 8.74
CA GLY A 200 4.33 -11.62 8.70
C GLY A 200 5.49 -11.69 9.71
N ALA A 201 5.27 -12.31 10.87
CA ALA A 201 6.33 -12.48 11.87
C ALA A 201 7.47 -13.43 11.46
N ALA A 202 7.25 -14.30 10.47
CA ALA A 202 8.19 -15.36 10.07
C ALA A 202 8.37 -15.51 8.54
N SER A 203 7.63 -14.75 7.73
CA SER A 203 7.61 -14.86 6.27
C SER A 203 7.02 -13.59 5.66
N PRO A 204 7.10 -13.42 4.32
CA PRO A 204 6.53 -12.25 3.66
C PRO A 204 5.06 -12.01 4.00
N GLY A 205 4.74 -10.78 4.37
CA GLY A 205 3.43 -10.36 4.84
C GLY A 205 3.49 -9.09 5.70
N GLY A 206 2.58 -9.03 6.68
CA GLY A 206 2.52 -7.90 7.63
C GLY A 206 1.23 -7.09 7.55
N ALA A 207 1.18 -6.06 8.39
CA ALA A 207 -0.05 -5.33 8.68
C ALA A 207 -0.63 -4.54 7.49
N PHE A 208 0.20 -3.96 6.64
CA PHE A 208 -0.26 -3.15 5.50
C PHE A 208 -0.92 -4.00 4.41
N GLN A 209 -0.28 -5.11 4.04
CA GLN A 209 -0.80 -6.02 3.04
C GLN A 209 -2.07 -6.71 3.54
N ALA A 210 -2.07 -7.16 4.81
CA ALA A 210 -3.25 -7.72 5.45
C ALA A 210 -4.40 -6.70 5.50
N GLY A 211 -4.12 -5.46 5.93
CA GLY A 211 -5.12 -4.39 6.00
C GLY A 211 -5.70 -4.04 4.63
N ALA A 212 -4.86 -4.03 3.58
CA ALA A 212 -5.30 -3.81 2.20
C ALA A 212 -6.20 -4.94 1.67
N LEU A 213 -5.92 -6.20 2.02
CA LEU A 213 -6.78 -7.34 1.67
C LEU A 213 -8.14 -7.25 2.37
N LEU A 214 -8.16 -6.91 3.66
CA LEU A 214 -9.40 -6.68 4.40
C LEU A 214 -10.21 -5.51 3.82
N ALA A 215 -9.55 -4.39 3.52
CA ALA A 215 -10.19 -3.25 2.85
C ALA A 215 -10.76 -3.64 1.49
N SER A 216 -10.03 -4.44 0.70
CA SER A 216 -10.50 -4.94 -0.60
C SER A 216 -11.76 -5.79 -0.45
N GLY A 217 -11.85 -6.62 0.61
CA GLY A 217 -13.06 -7.38 0.92
C GLY A 217 -14.25 -6.49 1.29
N ILE A 218 -14.02 -5.46 2.11
CA ILE A 218 -15.05 -4.48 2.50
C ILE A 218 -15.54 -3.71 1.26
N VAL A 219 -14.63 -3.23 0.41
CA VAL A 219 -14.93 -2.54 -0.84
C VAL A 219 -15.72 -3.45 -1.77
N LEU A 220 -15.31 -4.71 -1.95
CA LEU A 220 -16.01 -5.68 -2.78
C LEU A 220 -17.45 -5.90 -2.32
N LEU A 221 -17.65 -6.10 -1.01
CA LEU A 221 -18.99 -6.26 -0.43
C LEU A 221 -19.84 -5.00 -0.55
N ARG A 222 -19.23 -3.81 -0.43
CA ARG A 222 -19.91 -2.53 -0.64
C ARG A 222 -20.36 -2.36 -2.09
N LEU A 223 -19.48 -2.64 -3.05
CA LEU A 223 -19.78 -2.60 -4.47
C LEU A 223 -20.84 -3.63 -4.88
N ALA A 224 -20.87 -4.78 -4.21
CA ALA A 224 -21.88 -5.80 -4.39
C ALA A 224 -23.22 -5.51 -3.68
N GLY A 225 -23.37 -4.37 -3.01
CA GLY A 225 -24.59 -3.99 -2.28
C GLY A 225 -24.85 -4.80 -1.00
N ALA A 226 -23.87 -5.61 -0.56
CA ALA A 226 -23.99 -6.44 0.64
C ALA A 226 -23.64 -5.68 1.94
N LEU A 227 -22.95 -4.53 1.84
CA LEU A 227 -22.64 -3.66 2.99
C LEU A 227 -23.20 -2.23 2.81
N PRO A 228 -23.70 -1.62 3.90
CA PRO A 228 -24.09 -0.20 3.89
C PRO A 228 -22.86 0.72 3.75
N ALA A 229 -23.10 2.01 3.53
CA ALA A 229 -22.02 2.99 3.44
C ALA A 229 -21.30 3.11 4.79
N LEU A 230 -19.99 3.34 4.77
CA LEU A 230 -19.24 3.64 5.97
C LEU A 230 -19.42 5.12 6.35
N HIS A 231 -19.97 5.35 7.53
CA HIS A 231 -20.27 6.70 8.01
C HIS A 231 -19.24 7.14 9.03
N TRP A 232 -18.46 8.17 8.71
CA TRP A 232 -17.45 8.73 9.63
C TRP A 232 -18.02 9.28 10.95
N SER A 233 -19.31 9.65 10.96
CA SER A 233 -20.00 10.06 12.19
C SER A 233 -20.02 8.94 13.24
N PHE A 234 -19.96 7.67 12.82
CA PHE A 234 -19.93 6.50 13.69
C PHE A 234 -18.61 6.45 14.48
N TRP A 235 -18.67 6.77 15.77
CA TRP A 235 -17.47 6.89 16.61
C TRP A 235 -16.64 5.59 16.74
N PRO A 236 -17.21 4.36 16.75
CA PRO A 236 -16.40 3.16 16.81
C PRO A 236 -15.51 2.99 15.59
N LEU A 237 -15.96 3.44 14.41
CA LEU A 237 -15.14 3.44 13.20
C LEU A 237 -13.97 4.43 13.31
N ARG A 238 -14.18 5.59 13.93
CA ARG A 238 -13.10 6.55 14.21
C ARG A 238 -12.08 5.98 15.19
N LEU A 239 -12.54 5.27 16.22
CA LEU A 239 -11.63 4.57 17.13
C LEU A 239 -10.88 3.45 16.43
N LEU A 240 -11.53 2.69 15.56
CA LEU A 240 -10.88 1.64 14.78
C LEU A 240 -9.76 2.21 13.90
N VAL A 241 -10.02 3.34 13.23
CA VAL A 241 -9.01 4.08 12.46
C VAL A 241 -7.85 4.53 13.34
N LEU A 242 -8.10 5.00 14.55
CA LEU A 242 -7.05 5.47 15.46
C LEU A 242 -6.33 4.34 16.22
N ALA A 243 -6.92 3.14 16.30
CA ALA A 243 -6.48 2.07 17.19
C ALA A 243 -5.02 1.66 16.95
N GLY A 244 -4.62 1.48 15.68
CA GLY A 244 -3.26 1.12 15.31
C GLY A 244 -2.24 2.16 15.78
N LEU A 245 -2.47 3.44 15.44
CA LEU A 245 -1.58 4.54 15.82
C LEU A 245 -1.50 4.74 17.33
N LEU A 246 -2.65 4.74 18.02
CA LEU A 246 -2.72 4.93 19.47
C LEU A 246 -2.06 3.78 20.23
N LEU A 247 -2.28 2.53 19.80
CA LEU A 247 -1.63 1.38 20.40
C LEU A 247 -0.11 1.46 20.18
N PHE A 248 0.34 1.79 18.97
CA PHE A 248 1.77 1.90 18.67
C PHE A 248 2.45 2.99 19.52
N ILE A 249 1.85 4.18 19.62
CA ILE A 249 2.33 5.25 20.51
C ILE A 249 2.30 4.82 21.98
N GLY A 250 1.23 4.13 22.40
CA GLY A 250 1.08 3.63 23.76
C GLY A 250 2.17 2.62 24.14
N VAL A 251 2.49 1.68 23.24
CA VAL A 251 3.59 0.74 23.43
C VAL A 251 4.92 1.48 23.44
N ALA A 252 5.14 2.44 22.54
CA ALA A 252 6.36 3.25 22.50
C ALA A 252 6.59 4.02 23.82
N ALA A 253 5.54 4.65 24.34
CA ALA A 253 5.56 5.35 25.62
C ALA A 253 5.79 4.39 26.79
N ALA A 254 5.18 3.20 26.78
CA ALA A 254 5.40 2.18 27.79
C ALA A 254 6.86 1.67 27.79
N CYS A 255 7.45 1.43 26.62
CA CYS A 255 8.87 1.09 26.49
C CYS A 255 9.79 2.21 26.99
N ALA A 256 9.44 3.48 26.73
CA ALA A 256 10.22 4.62 27.22
C ALA A 256 10.13 4.81 28.75
N TRP A 257 8.98 4.48 29.35
CA TRP A 257 8.76 4.70 30.79
C TRP A 257 9.23 3.53 31.66
N TYR A 258 9.05 2.30 31.18
CA TYR A 258 9.31 1.07 31.93
C TYR A 258 10.48 0.24 31.39
N GLY A 259 11.01 0.58 30.21
CA GLY A 259 12.08 -0.15 29.55
C GLY A 259 13.28 0.74 29.20
N ASP A 260 14.04 0.33 28.19
CA ASP A 260 15.33 0.94 27.84
C ASP A 260 15.21 2.12 26.85
N GLY A 261 13.99 2.51 26.47
CA GLY A 261 13.77 3.68 25.62
C GLY A 261 12.56 3.59 24.69
N TRP A 262 12.35 4.67 23.92
CA TRP A 262 11.27 4.76 22.96
C TRP A 262 11.41 3.70 21.86
N LEU A 263 10.38 2.87 21.67
CA LEU A 263 10.36 1.75 20.72
C LEU A 263 11.50 0.73 20.91
N HIS A 264 12.12 0.68 22.09
CA HIS A 264 13.07 -0.36 22.45
C HIS A 264 12.34 -1.51 23.13
N TYR A 265 12.03 -2.57 22.38
CA TYR A 265 11.25 -3.70 22.88
C TYR A 265 12.11 -4.66 23.71
N PRO A 266 11.67 -5.04 24.93
CA PRO A 266 12.34 -6.10 25.68
C PRO A 266 12.28 -7.42 24.90
N VAL A 267 13.40 -8.12 24.77
CA VAL A 267 13.53 -9.34 23.93
C VAL A 267 12.45 -10.39 24.23
N GLY A 268 12.08 -10.58 25.51
CA GLY A 268 11.08 -11.57 25.91
C GLY A 268 9.63 -11.21 25.54
N SER A 269 9.30 -9.94 25.32
CA SER A 269 7.96 -9.47 24.99
C SER A 269 7.84 -8.87 23.58
N ALA A 270 8.97 -8.67 22.89
CA ALA A 270 9.03 -8.06 21.56
C ALA A 270 8.06 -8.71 20.56
N LYS A 271 8.06 -10.05 20.45
CA LYS A 271 7.15 -10.78 19.55
C LYS A 271 5.67 -10.45 19.81
N LEU A 272 5.27 -10.43 21.08
CA LEU A 272 3.89 -10.16 21.47
C LEU A 272 3.51 -8.70 21.19
N LEU A 273 4.39 -7.76 21.55
CA LEU A 273 4.17 -6.33 21.33
C LEU A 273 4.07 -6.01 19.84
N ILE A 274 4.97 -6.57 19.02
CA ILE A 274 4.95 -6.44 17.56
C ILE A 274 3.64 -7.01 17.00
N LEU A 275 3.24 -8.24 17.39
CA LEU A 275 2.00 -8.84 16.91
C LEU A 275 0.76 -8.02 17.28
N LEU A 276 0.71 -7.45 18.49
CA LEU A 276 -0.38 -6.57 18.92
C LEU A 276 -0.43 -5.28 18.09
N ILE A 277 0.74 -4.66 17.84
CA ILE A 277 0.88 -3.50 16.96
C ILE A 277 0.38 -3.85 15.56
N GLU A 278 0.83 -4.96 14.98
CA GLU A 278 0.44 -5.38 13.64
C GLU A 278 -1.06 -5.66 13.54
N ALA A 279 -1.65 -6.32 14.53
CA ALA A 279 -3.08 -6.62 14.52
C ALA A 279 -3.93 -5.34 14.59
N ALA A 280 -3.58 -4.40 15.48
CA ALA A 280 -4.28 -3.12 15.58
C ALA A 280 -4.05 -2.25 14.34
N ALA A 281 -2.82 -2.22 13.81
CA ALA A 281 -2.48 -1.54 12.57
C ALA A 281 -3.26 -2.10 11.39
N THR A 282 -3.35 -3.43 11.25
CA THR A 282 -4.11 -4.11 10.18
C THR A 282 -5.56 -3.63 10.13
N LEU A 283 -6.23 -3.62 11.28
CA LEU A 283 -7.62 -3.17 11.36
C LEU A 283 -7.78 -1.67 11.10
N SER A 284 -6.85 -0.87 11.63
CA SER A 284 -6.80 0.58 11.40
C SER A 284 -6.58 0.93 9.92
N ILE A 285 -5.64 0.24 9.26
CA ILE A 285 -5.35 0.38 7.84
C ILE A 285 -6.57 -0.06 7.01
N ALA A 286 -7.17 -1.21 7.34
CA ALA A 286 -8.36 -1.69 6.65
C ALA A 286 -9.52 -0.68 6.70
N ALA A 287 -9.78 -0.12 7.89
CA ALA A 287 -10.80 0.90 8.07
C ALA A 287 -10.48 2.20 7.32
N SER A 288 -9.22 2.65 7.38
CA SER A 288 -8.76 3.89 6.74
C SER A 288 -8.83 3.80 5.21
N LEU A 289 -8.33 2.70 4.64
CA LEU A 289 -8.37 2.45 3.21
C LEU A 289 -9.81 2.26 2.71
N SER A 290 -10.67 1.57 3.47
CA SER A 290 -12.09 1.46 3.12
C SER A 290 -12.75 2.84 3.04
N LEU A 291 -12.54 3.69 4.05
CA LEU A 291 -13.09 5.06 4.08
C LEU A 291 -12.53 6.00 3.01
N LEU A 292 -11.33 5.73 2.50
CA LEU A 292 -10.74 6.47 1.38
C LEU A 292 -11.41 6.08 0.06
N VAL A 293 -11.78 4.81 -0.09
CA VAL A 293 -12.27 4.24 -1.36
C VAL A 293 -13.79 4.37 -1.51
N ILE A 294 -14.55 4.10 -0.44
CA ILE A 294 -16.03 4.01 -0.45
C ILE A 294 -16.68 4.94 0.58
#